data_AF-A0A526RR94-F1
#
_entry.id   AF-A0A526RR94-F1
#
_cell.length_a   1.000
_cell.length_b   1.000
_cell.length_c   1.000
_cell.angle_alpha   90.00
_cell.angle_beta   90.00
_cell.angle_gamma   90.00
#
_symmetry.space_group_name_H-M   'P 1'
#
loop_
_entity.id
_entity.type
_entity.pdbx_description
1 polymer ?
#
loop_
_entity_poly.entity_id
_entity_poly.type
_entity_poly.pdbx_seq_one_letter_code
_entity_poly.pdbx_strand_id
1 'polypeptide(L)' 'SQNEASPGKTCDPTDPACPAMNPRLTERDRLIDAMEKAGWVQAKAARFLGLTPRQVGYALRRHRIGVKKF' A
#
# COMPACT_ATOMS: atom_id res chain seq x y z
N SER A 1 -22.42 4.03 -29.69
CA SER A 1 -22.67 4.56 -28.34
C SER A 1 -21.54 4.11 -27.41
N GLN A 2 -20.65 5.04 -27.06
CA GLN A 2 -19.65 4.86 -26.01
C GLN A 2 -20.25 5.36 -24.69
N ASN A 3 -20.25 4.51 -23.66
CA ASN A 3 -20.51 4.78 -22.23
C ASN A 3 -20.34 3.38 -21.56
N GLU A 4 -19.55 3.10 -20.52
CA GLU A 4 -19.19 3.86 -19.33
C GLU A 4 -17.84 3.43 -18.75
N ALA A 5 -17.20 4.36 -18.04
CA ALA A 5 -15.95 4.18 -17.33
C ALA A 5 -16.07 3.20 -16.16
N SER A 6 -15.09 2.29 -16.02
CA SER A 6 -14.81 1.64 -14.73
C SER A 6 -13.35 1.91 -14.35
N PRO A 7 -13.09 2.87 -13.43
CA PRO A 7 -11.75 3.14 -12.93
C PRO A 7 -11.49 2.21 -11.76
N GLY A 8 -10.87 1.06 -12.03
CA GLY A 8 -10.67 0.09 -10.97
C GLY A 8 -9.85 -1.11 -11.38
N LYS A 9 -8.67 -0.89 -11.96
CA LYS A 9 -7.61 -1.89 -11.84
C LYS A 9 -7.19 -1.95 -10.37
N THR A 10 -7.98 -2.62 -9.54
CA THR A 10 -7.50 -3.19 -8.29
C THR A 10 -6.58 -4.31 -8.71
N CYS A 11 -5.31 -3.95 -8.91
CA CYS A 11 -4.24 -4.93 -8.90
C CYS A 11 -4.37 -5.66 -7.57
N ASP A 12 -4.82 -6.90 -7.62
CA ASP A 12 -4.99 -7.74 -6.44
C ASP A 12 -3.60 -7.86 -5.78
N PRO A 13 -3.41 -7.38 -4.55
CA PRO A 13 -2.11 -7.46 -3.87
C PRO A 13 -1.69 -8.91 -3.56
N THR A 14 -2.55 -9.89 -3.86
CA THR A 14 -2.37 -11.32 -3.61
C THR A 14 -1.94 -12.10 -4.85
N ASP A 15 -1.59 -11.47 -5.98
CA ASP A 15 -1.04 -12.21 -7.13
C ASP A 15 0.31 -12.86 -6.74
N PRO A 16 0.35 -14.20 -6.57
CA PRO A 16 1.51 -14.91 -6.04
C PRO A 16 2.55 -15.25 -7.13
N ALA A 17 2.41 -14.71 -8.36
CA ALA A 17 3.11 -15.23 -9.53
C ALA A 17 4.56 -14.74 -9.75
N CYS A 18 5.16 -13.90 -8.89
CA CYS A 18 6.56 -13.47 -9.08
C CYS A 18 7.43 -13.64 -7.82
N PRO A 19 8.66 -14.16 -7.95
CA PRO A 19 9.25 -15.09 -7.00
C PRO A 19 10.38 -14.46 -6.16
N ALA A 20 10.69 -15.11 -5.03
CA ALA A 20 12.00 -15.05 -4.37
C ALA A 20 12.48 -13.68 -3.85
N MET A 21 11.76 -13.07 -2.91
CA MET A 21 12.42 -12.39 -1.80
C MET A 21 11.40 -12.22 -0.68
N ASN A 22 11.73 -12.75 0.49
CA ASN A 22 11.03 -12.64 1.77
C ASN A 22 9.78 -11.71 1.75
N PRO A 23 8.55 -12.23 1.78
CA PRO A 23 7.32 -11.43 1.58
C PRO A 23 7.15 -10.26 2.56
N ARG A 24 7.91 -10.24 3.66
CA ARG A 24 7.96 -9.12 4.60
C ARG A 24 8.78 -7.92 4.14
N LEU A 25 9.81 -8.12 3.31
CA LEU A 25 10.56 -7.00 2.72
C LEU A 25 9.67 -6.29 1.68
N THR A 26 9.02 -7.06 0.81
CA THR A 26 8.16 -6.48 -0.24
C THR A 26 6.94 -5.76 0.32
N GLU A 27 6.35 -6.25 1.41
CA GLU A 27 5.26 -5.56 2.11
C GLU A 27 5.73 -4.24 2.72
N ARG A 28 6.92 -4.22 3.35
CA ARG A 28 7.51 -3.01 3.92
C ARG A 28 7.76 -1.96 2.82
N ASP A 29 8.31 -2.37 1.70
CA ASP A 29 8.69 -1.45 0.63
C ASP A 29 7.46 -0.90 -0.10
N ARG A 30 6.43 -1.73 -0.33
CA ARG A 30 5.12 -1.28 -0.83
C ARG A 30 4.45 -0.29 0.12
N LEU A 31 4.55 -0.52 1.43
CA LEU A 31 4.02 0.39 2.44
C LEU A 31 4.75 1.74 2.45
N ILE A 32 6.08 1.75 2.29
CA ILE A 32 6.87 2.99 2.20
C ILE A 32 6.50 3.77 0.93
N ASP A 33 6.48 3.12 -0.24
CA ASP A 33 6.12 3.75 -1.51
C ASP A 33 4.71 4.39 -1.47
N ALA A 34 3.73 3.69 -0.90
CA ALA A 34 2.39 4.23 -0.72
C ALA A 34 2.35 5.39 0.27
N MET A 35 3.13 5.34 1.36
CA MET A 35 3.24 6.44 2.32
C MET A 35 3.92 7.67 1.71
N GLU A 36 4.96 7.50 0.90
CA GLU A 36 5.62 8.61 0.20
C GLU A 36 4.69 9.27 -0.83
N LYS A 37 4.00 8.47 -1.66
CA LYS A 37 2.97 8.97 -2.60
C LYS A 37 1.80 9.66 -1.89
N ALA A 38 1.50 9.23 -0.67
CA ALA A 38 0.47 9.81 0.17
C ALA A 38 0.91 11.07 0.94
N GLY A 39 2.19 11.47 0.88
CA GLY A 39 2.72 12.55 1.71
C GLY A 39 2.65 12.21 3.20
N TRP A 40 2.89 10.95 3.55
CA TRP A 40 2.81 10.37 4.90
C TRP A 40 1.42 10.40 5.57
N VAL A 41 0.35 10.61 4.79
CA VAL A 41 -1.05 10.52 5.27
C VAL A 41 -1.55 9.08 5.18
N GLN A 42 -1.70 8.42 6.34
CA GLN A 42 -2.10 7.00 6.43
C GLN A 42 -3.41 6.69 5.69
N ALA A 43 -4.42 7.54 5.81
CA ALA A 43 -5.70 7.33 5.13
C ALA A 43 -5.57 7.37 3.60
N LYS A 44 -4.66 8.18 3.07
CA LYS A 44 -4.37 8.27 1.64
C LYS A 44 -3.51 7.09 1.18
N ALA A 45 -2.52 6.66 1.97
CA ALA A 45 -1.73 5.46 1.71
C ALA A 45 -2.59 4.19 1.71
N ALA A 46 -3.55 4.10 2.63
CA ALA A 46 -4.51 3.01 2.73
C ALA A 46 -5.31 2.84 1.44
N ARG A 47 -5.71 3.95 0.79
CA ARG A 47 -6.40 3.93 -0.51
C ARG A 47 -5.52 3.38 -1.64
N PHE A 48 -4.22 3.62 -1.62
CA PHE A 48 -3.29 3.07 -2.61
C PHE A 48 -3.03 1.57 -2.40
N LEU A 49 -3.02 1.12 -1.14
CA LEU A 49 -2.76 -0.28 -0.79
C LEU A 49 -4.03 -1.15 -0.72
N GLY A 50 -5.22 -0.55 -0.83
CA GLY A 50 -6.48 -1.26 -0.60
C GLY A 50 -6.66 -1.72 0.86
N LEU A 51 -5.93 -1.13 1.79
CA LEU A 51 -5.97 -1.44 3.21
C LEU A 51 -6.88 -0.46 3.97
N THR A 52 -7.18 -0.77 5.22
CA THR A 52 -7.74 0.22 6.15
C THR A 52 -6.64 1.10 6.74
N PRO A 53 -6.92 2.37 7.10
CA PRO A 53 -5.94 3.24 7.76
C PRO A 53 -5.35 2.62 9.04
N ARG A 54 -6.17 1.84 9.76
CA ARG A 54 -5.75 1.11 10.97
C ARG A 54 -4.73 0.00 10.65
N GLN A 55 -4.93 -0.74 9.57
CA GLN A 55 -3.98 -1.76 9.11
C GLN A 55 -2.65 -1.12 8.68
N VAL A 56 -2.69 0.00 7.97
CA VAL A 56 -1.49 0.79 7.63
C VAL A 56 -0.74 1.20 8.89
N GLY A 57 -1.44 1.76 9.89
CA GLY A 57 -0.83 2.13 11.18
C GLY A 57 -0.28 0.93 11.96
N TYR A 58 -0.89 -0.24 11.85
CA TYR A 58 -0.36 -1.48 12.44
C TYR A 58 0.89 -1.96 11.71
N ALA A 59 0.88 -1.96 10.38
CA ALA A 59 1.99 -2.37 9.55
C ALA A 59 3.22 -1.46 9.74
N LEU A 60 3.02 -0.13 9.84
CA LEU A 60 4.10 0.81 10.16
C LEU A 60 4.79 0.47 11.49
N ARG A 61 4.01 0.16 12.53
CA ARG A 61 4.55 -0.25 13.84
C ARG A 61 5.25 -1.60 13.79
N ARG A 62 4.66 -2.58 13.08
CA ARG A 62 5.21 -3.94 12.95
C ARG A 62 6.54 -3.94 12.18
N HIS A 63 6.62 -3.18 11.08
CA HIS A 63 7.80 -3.10 10.22
C HIS A 63 8.83 -2.07 10.69
N ARG A 64 8.58 -1.40 11.84
CA ARG A 64 9.41 -0.32 12.39
C ARG A 64 9.79 0.73 11.33
N ILE A 65 8.84 1.09 10.48
CA ILE A 65 9.04 2.13 9.47
C ILE A 65 9.02 3.47 10.20
N GLY A 66 10.13 4.20 10.12
CA GLY A 66 10.23 5.56 10.65
C GLY A 66 9.27 6.48 9.90
N VAL A 67 8.13 6.80 10.51
CA VAL A 67 7.19 7.77 9.97
C VAL A 67 7.86 9.13 10.03
N LYS A 68 8.21 9.69 8.88
CA LYS A 68 8.78 11.03 8.78
C LYS A 68 7.65 12.03 9.04
N LYS A 69 7.52 12.46 10.30
CA LYS A 69 6.62 13.54 10.68
C LYS A 69 7.27 14.85 10.21
N PHE A 70 6.62 15.52 9.28
CA PHE A 70 6.91 16.91 8.92
C PHE A 70 5.82 17.80 9.52
#